data_AF-A0A5J5W3U2-F1
#
_entry.id   AF-A0A5J5W3U2-F1
#
_cell.length_a   1.000
_cell.length_b   1.000
_cell.length_c   1.000
_cell.angle_alpha   90.00
_cell.angle_beta   90.00
_cell.angle_gamma   90.00
#
_symmetry.space_group_name_H-M   'P 1'
#
loop_
_entity.id
_entity.type
_entity.pdbx_description
1 polymer ?
#
loop_
_entity_poly.entity_id
_entity_poly.type
_entity_poly.pdbx_seq_one_letter_code
_entity_poly.pdbx_strand_id
1 'polypeptide(L)'
;MGILHDDVVIIRPSEKEGDPSVITVNCPDKTGLGSDLCRILLFFGLSIVRGDVSTDGKWCYIVFWVVCKPATRWELLKKRLVQACPSCSSASGISYYRSELQSPKPPDVFLIKLCCVDRKGLLHDVTQVLSSLELNIQKVKVSTTPDGTVVDLFFITDTRELLHTKNRQEETYKALEDVMQEAVISFNIEKVGPEITACSQASPYLPSAITDDIFNLEMSNDLPSVSLTSNNVCVTMDNSLSLAHTLVQIVCQDHKGLLYDITRTLKDYNIQISYGRFYIKQGRKCEIDLFIMQSDGKKIVDPSKQTALSSRLKMELLQPLRVTVVNRGPDTELLVANPVELSSKGRPLVFYDITLALKMLNTCIFSAEIGRHMIGDREWEVYRILLDEGASSSILRRKVEEEVWKRLMGWE
;
A
#
# COMPACT_ATOMS: atom_id res chain seq x y z
N MET A 1 -21.43 25.81 -7.24
CA MET A 1 -20.26 26.47 -7.82
C MET A 1 -19.60 25.50 -8.77
N GLY A 2 -19.92 25.60 -10.08
CA GLY A 2 -19.34 24.72 -11.10
C GLY A 2 -18.08 25.36 -11.67
N ILE A 3 -16.92 24.80 -11.33
CA ILE A 3 -15.68 25.11 -12.06
C ILE A 3 -15.81 24.43 -13.43
N LEU A 4 -15.54 25.19 -14.49
CA LEU A 4 -15.53 24.73 -15.87
C LEU A 4 -14.58 23.54 -16.05
N HIS A 5 -15.03 22.61 -16.89
CA HIS A 5 -14.58 21.26 -17.25
C HIS A 5 -13.08 20.86 -17.30
N ASP A 6 -12.09 21.73 -17.09
CA ASP A 6 -10.73 21.44 -17.61
C ASP A 6 -9.73 20.81 -16.64
N ASP A 7 -9.91 20.85 -15.31
CA ASP A 7 -8.95 20.20 -14.41
C ASP A 7 -9.62 19.53 -13.20
N VAL A 8 -10.03 18.28 -13.40
CA VAL A 8 -10.46 17.36 -12.33
C VAL A 8 -9.41 17.25 -11.22
N VAL A 9 -8.13 17.36 -11.60
CA VAL A 9 -6.98 17.36 -10.69
C VAL A 9 -6.07 18.54 -11.03
N ILE A 10 -5.82 19.41 -10.06
CA ILE A 10 -4.89 20.54 -10.16
C ILE A 10 -3.72 20.28 -9.24
N ILE A 11 -2.50 20.35 -9.77
CA ILE A 11 -1.26 20.21 -9.01
C ILE A 11 -0.53 21.55 -9.04
N ARG A 12 -0.18 22.06 -7.86
CA ARG A 12 0.65 23.26 -7.67
C ARG A 12 1.92 22.85 -6.93
N PRO A 13 3.02 22.54 -7.64
CA PRO A 13 4.30 22.24 -7.03
C PRO A 13 4.81 23.43 -6.21
N SER A 14 5.49 23.16 -5.10
CA SER A 14 6.17 24.21 -4.34
C SER A 14 7.39 24.73 -5.08
N GLU A 15 7.64 26.03 -4.98
CA GLU A 15 8.84 26.70 -5.51
C GLU A 15 10.07 26.53 -4.59
N LYS A 16 9.84 26.28 -3.29
CA LYS A 16 10.90 26.14 -2.29
C LYS A 16 11.05 24.70 -1.82
N GLU A 17 12.30 24.27 -1.65
CA GLU A 17 12.63 22.97 -1.10
C GLU A 17 12.14 22.85 0.35
N GLY A 18 11.36 21.81 0.64
CA GLY A 18 10.75 21.58 1.96
C GLY A 18 9.35 22.15 2.15
N ASP A 19 8.92 23.12 1.33
CA ASP A 19 7.55 23.64 1.35
C ASP A 19 6.58 22.64 0.68
N PRO A 20 5.36 22.47 1.22
CA PRO A 20 4.42 21.48 0.71
C PRO A 20 3.83 21.92 -0.64
N SER A 21 3.81 20.99 -1.60
CA SER A 21 3.05 21.13 -2.84
C SER A 21 1.57 20.89 -2.59
N VAL A 22 0.68 21.47 -3.41
CA VAL A 22 -0.78 21.34 -3.23
C VAL A 22 -1.40 20.57 -4.38
N ILE A 23 -2.17 19.53 -4.06
CA ILE A 23 -2.96 18.75 -5.00
C ILE A 23 -4.43 18.97 -4.67
N THR A 24 -5.21 19.47 -5.62
CA THR A 24 -6.65 19.66 -5.50
C THR A 24 -7.36 18.69 -6.44
N VAL A 25 -8.34 17.95 -5.93
CA VAL A 25 -9.19 17.03 -6.69
C VAL A 25 -10.63 17.51 -6.56
N ASN A 26 -11.29 17.69 -7.69
CA ASN A 26 -12.70 18.08 -7.77
C ASN A 26 -13.39 17.18 -8.80
N CYS A 27 -14.10 16.15 -8.31
CA CYS A 27 -14.70 15.13 -9.16
C CYS A 27 -15.98 14.57 -8.53
N PRO A 28 -16.80 13.82 -9.29
CA PRO A 28 -17.90 13.09 -8.70
C PRO A 28 -17.41 12.11 -7.63
N ASP A 29 -18.22 11.92 -6.60
CA ASP A 29 -17.89 11.04 -5.50
C ASP A 29 -18.10 9.57 -5.88
N LYS A 30 -17.29 8.69 -5.29
CA LYS A 30 -17.50 7.24 -5.32
C LYS A 30 -17.01 6.64 -4.00
N THR A 31 -17.62 5.53 -3.60
CA THR A 31 -17.15 4.75 -2.46
C THR A 31 -15.67 4.40 -2.63
N GLY A 32 -14.86 4.73 -1.64
CA GLY A 32 -13.43 4.42 -1.61
C GLY A 32 -12.53 5.35 -2.43
N LEU A 33 -13.03 6.46 -2.98
CA LEU A 33 -12.21 7.43 -3.71
C LEU A 33 -11.03 7.95 -2.88
N GLY A 34 -11.27 8.30 -1.61
CA GLY A 34 -10.23 8.76 -0.69
C GLY A 34 -9.09 7.74 -0.53
N SER A 35 -9.44 6.45 -0.40
CA SER A 35 -8.45 5.36 -0.32
C SER A 35 -7.64 5.23 -1.61
N ASP A 36 -8.33 5.23 -2.77
CA ASP A 36 -7.69 5.14 -4.08
C ASP A 36 -6.67 6.28 -4.30
N LEU A 37 -7.06 7.52 -3.98
CA LEU A 37 -6.20 8.70 -4.12
C LEU A 37 -5.02 8.64 -3.15
N CYS A 38 -5.24 8.34 -1.87
CA CYS A 38 -4.17 8.21 -0.88
C CYS A 38 -3.18 7.10 -1.27
N ARG A 39 -3.68 5.98 -1.81
CA ARG A 39 -2.85 4.89 -2.32
C ARG A 39 -1.96 5.33 -3.48
N ILE A 40 -2.51 6.10 -4.42
CA ILE A 40 -1.73 6.65 -5.55
C ILE A 40 -0.65 7.58 -5.02
N LEU A 41 -0.98 8.53 -4.14
CA LEU A 41 0.02 9.44 -3.55
C LEU A 41 1.15 8.67 -2.85
N LEU A 42 0.79 7.63 -2.09
CA LEU A 42 1.74 6.75 -1.42
C LEU A 42 2.62 5.97 -2.40
N PHE A 43 2.07 5.47 -3.52
CA PHE A 43 2.83 4.79 -4.57
C PHE A 43 3.86 5.70 -5.24
N PHE A 44 3.56 6.99 -5.40
CA PHE A 44 4.53 7.98 -5.90
C PHE A 44 5.51 8.46 -4.82
N GLY A 45 5.41 7.94 -3.59
CA GLY A 45 6.29 8.25 -2.47
C GLY A 45 6.08 9.65 -1.89
N LEU A 46 4.87 10.21 -2.03
CA LEU A 46 4.50 11.50 -1.45
C LEU A 46 4.04 11.30 0.00
N SER A 47 4.44 12.21 0.88
CA SER A 47 3.97 12.27 2.27
C SER A 47 2.92 13.37 2.40
N ILE A 48 1.72 13.03 2.85
CA ILE A 48 0.65 14.01 3.06
C ILE A 48 0.85 14.67 4.42
N VAL A 49 0.97 15.99 4.46
CA VAL A 49 1.18 16.77 5.69
C VAL A 49 -0.08 17.49 6.17
N ARG A 50 -0.99 17.78 5.24
CA ARG A 50 -2.32 18.32 5.50
C ARG A 50 -3.30 17.80 4.46
N GLY A 51 -4.55 17.60 4.85
CA GLY A 51 -5.62 17.16 3.96
C GLY A 51 -6.95 17.77 4.38
N ASP A 52 -7.71 18.30 3.43
CA ASP A 52 -9.08 18.75 3.63
C ASP A 52 -9.98 17.98 2.64
N VAL A 53 -11.07 17.39 3.12
CA VAL A 53 -12.06 16.68 2.29
C VAL A 53 -13.47 17.16 2.60
N SER A 54 -14.27 17.35 1.56
CA SER A 54 -15.69 17.64 1.65
C SER A 54 -16.43 16.96 0.50
N THR A 55 -17.55 16.31 0.79
CA THR A 55 -18.43 15.71 -0.21
C THR A 55 -19.89 15.91 0.17
N ASP A 56 -20.75 16.03 -0.84
CA ASP A 56 -22.21 15.98 -0.70
C ASP A 56 -22.78 14.58 -1.06
N GLY A 57 -21.90 13.59 -1.24
CA GLY A 57 -22.21 12.23 -1.69
C GLY A 57 -22.38 12.08 -3.20
N LYS A 58 -22.35 13.19 -3.97
CA LYS A 58 -22.37 13.20 -5.44
C LYS A 58 -21.11 13.80 -6.02
N TRP A 59 -20.58 14.83 -5.38
CA TRP A 59 -19.37 15.55 -5.74
C TRP A 59 -18.48 15.64 -4.51
N CYS A 60 -17.20 15.43 -4.74
CA CYS A 60 -16.18 15.57 -3.72
C CYS A 60 -15.19 16.67 -4.11
N TYR A 61 -14.70 17.35 -3.08
CA TYR A 61 -13.62 18.32 -3.15
C TYR A 61 -12.57 17.91 -2.12
N ILE A 62 -11.36 17.60 -2.60
CA ILE A 62 -10.26 17.11 -1.76
C ILE A 62 -9.02 17.95 -2.03
N VAL A 63 -8.35 18.40 -0.98
CA VAL A 63 -7.09 19.13 -1.08
C VAL A 63 -6.05 18.41 -0.23
N PHE A 64 -4.92 18.05 -0.83
CA PHE A 64 -3.76 17.49 -0.16
C PHE A 64 -2.60 18.47 -0.23
N TRP A 65 -1.94 18.69 0.91
CA TRP A 65 -0.62 19.28 0.97
C TRP A 65 0.38 18.16 1.14
N VAL A 66 1.34 18.07 0.24
CA VAL A 66 2.24 16.94 0.11
C VAL A 66 3.69 17.37 0.05
N VAL A 67 4.54 16.65 0.76
CA VAL A 67 6.00 16.74 0.63
C VAL A 67 6.44 15.64 -0.34
N CYS A 68 7.25 16.01 -1.31
CA CYS A 68 7.70 15.15 -2.40
C CYS A 68 9.21 14.95 -2.38
N LYS A 69 9.67 13.91 -3.06
CA LYS A 69 11.10 13.74 -3.37
C LYS A 69 11.47 14.61 -4.59
N PRO A 70 12.73 15.03 -4.75
CA PRO A 70 13.14 15.90 -5.87
C PRO A 70 12.79 15.35 -7.27
N ALA A 71 12.71 14.02 -7.43
CA ALA A 71 12.46 13.35 -8.70
C ALA A 71 10.98 12.95 -8.96
N THR A 72 10.01 13.62 -8.33
CA THR A 72 8.60 13.28 -8.50
C THR A 72 8.09 13.55 -9.92
N ARG A 73 7.50 12.53 -10.55
CA ARG A 73 6.93 12.57 -11.92
C ARG A 73 5.51 13.15 -11.92
N TRP A 74 5.38 14.47 -11.77
CA TRP A 74 4.09 15.17 -11.61
C TRP A 74 3.07 14.88 -12.72
N GLU A 75 3.47 14.85 -13.98
CA GLU A 75 2.56 14.56 -15.11
C GLU A 75 1.96 13.15 -15.04
N LEU A 76 2.79 12.16 -14.70
CA LEU A 76 2.33 10.79 -14.55
C LEU A 76 1.42 10.67 -13.32
N LEU A 77 1.76 11.34 -12.22
CA LEU A 77 0.90 11.40 -11.03
C LEU A 77 -0.47 12.01 -11.36
N LYS A 78 -0.51 13.16 -12.05
CA LYS A 78 -1.76 13.80 -12.49
C LYS A 78 -2.60 12.82 -13.31
N LYS A 79 -1.99 12.13 -14.28
CA LYS A 79 -2.67 11.12 -15.10
C LYS A 79 -3.29 10.00 -14.24
N ARG A 80 -2.59 9.49 -13.23
CA ARG A 80 -3.10 8.43 -12.35
C ARG A 80 -4.21 8.90 -11.43
N LEU A 81 -4.09 10.11 -10.87
CA LEU A 81 -5.15 10.70 -10.04
C LEU A 81 -6.43 10.92 -10.86
N VAL A 82 -6.31 11.45 -12.08
CA VAL A 82 -7.45 11.63 -12.99
C VAL A 82 -8.09 10.28 -13.34
N GLN A 83 -7.29 9.24 -13.62
CA GLN A 83 -7.81 7.89 -13.89
C GLN A 83 -8.58 7.27 -12.71
N ALA A 84 -8.26 7.66 -11.47
CA ALA A 84 -8.97 7.18 -10.28
C ALA A 84 -10.31 7.90 -10.06
N CYS A 85 -10.46 9.12 -10.57
CA CYS A 85 -11.65 9.95 -10.44
C CYS A 85 -12.79 9.43 -11.33
N PRO A 86 -14.03 9.35 -10.83
CA PRO A 86 -15.19 9.05 -11.68
C PRO A 86 -15.39 10.07 -12.80
N SER A 87 -15.95 9.62 -13.91
CA SER A 87 -16.33 10.51 -15.01
C SER A 87 -17.53 11.39 -14.63
N CYS A 88 -17.56 12.65 -15.08
CA CYS A 88 -18.71 13.54 -14.84
C CYS A 88 -20.04 12.98 -15.37
N SER A 89 -20.00 12.13 -16.41
CA SER A 89 -21.17 11.43 -16.95
C SER A 89 -21.84 10.50 -15.93
N SER A 90 -21.10 10.04 -14.91
CA SER A 90 -21.60 9.23 -13.80
C SER A 90 -22.48 10.03 -12.83
N ALA A 91 -22.32 11.36 -12.78
CA ALA A 91 -23.06 12.25 -11.87
C ALA A 91 -24.43 12.70 -12.43
N SER A 92 -24.67 12.56 -13.74
CA SER A 92 -25.83 13.12 -14.44
C SER A 92 -27.12 12.30 -14.33
N GLY A 93 -27.18 11.26 -13.48
CA GLY A 93 -28.41 10.49 -13.24
C GLY A 93 -28.94 9.68 -14.45
N ILE A 94 -28.24 9.65 -15.58
CA ILE A 94 -28.61 8.83 -16.76
C ILE A 94 -28.00 7.41 -16.66
N SER A 95 -27.21 7.13 -15.61
CA SER A 95 -26.48 5.86 -15.44
C SER A 95 -27.25 4.75 -14.72
N TYR A 96 -28.54 4.90 -14.40
CA TYR A 96 -29.30 3.88 -13.64
C TYR A 96 -29.40 2.50 -14.32
N TYR A 97 -28.95 2.36 -15.58
CA TYR A 97 -28.99 1.11 -16.33
C TYR A 97 -27.69 0.75 -17.07
N ARG A 98 -26.52 1.31 -16.74
CA ARG A 98 -25.26 0.62 -17.10
C ARG A 98 -24.85 -0.25 -15.93
N SER A 99 -25.57 -1.35 -15.83
CA SER A 99 -25.30 -2.43 -14.90
C SER A 99 -23.82 -2.83 -14.97
N GLU A 100 -23.22 -2.85 -13.80
CA GLU A 100 -22.00 -3.56 -13.40
C GLU A 100 -22.14 -5.09 -13.61
N LEU A 101 -22.67 -5.51 -14.76
CA LEU A 101 -22.91 -6.91 -15.13
C LEU A 101 -21.68 -7.58 -15.76
N GLN A 102 -20.54 -6.90 -15.77
CA GLN A 102 -19.25 -7.51 -16.04
C GLN A 102 -18.37 -7.29 -14.83
N SER A 103 -18.06 -8.37 -14.12
CA SER A 103 -16.91 -8.37 -13.22
C SER A 103 -15.72 -7.84 -14.02
N PRO A 104 -14.96 -6.87 -13.48
CA PRO A 104 -13.79 -6.36 -14.18
C PRO A 104 -12.91 -7.55 -14.54
N LYS A 105 -12.57 -7.67 -15.83
CA LYS A 105 -11.69 -8.74 -16.29
C LYS A 105 -10.43 -8.69 -15.43
N PRO A 106 -9.99 -9.81 -14.83
CA PRO A 106 -8.78 -9.80 -14.04
C PRO A 106 -7.61 -9.32 -14.91
N PRO A 107 -6.71 -8.50 -14.35
CA PRO A 107 -5.58 -7.97 -15.11
C PRO A 107 -4.73 -9.12 -15.66
N ASP A 108 -4.21 -8.93 -16.87
CA ASP A 108 -3.28 -9.89 -17.46
C ASP A 108 -2.01 -9.97 -16.59
N VAL A 109 -1.66 -11.20 -16.20
CA VAL A 109 -0.44 -11.49 -15.43
C VAL A 109 0.67 -11.89 -16.40
N PHE A 110 1.86 -11.35 -16.19
CA PHE A 110 3.06 -11.65 -16.96
C PHE A 110 4.13 -12.22 -16.05
N LEU A 111 4.91 -13.17 -16.55
CA LEU A 111 6.05 -13.76 -15.88
C LEU A 111 7.32 -13.19 -16.49
N ILE A 112 8.07 -12.43 -15.70
CA ILE A 112 9.45 -12.08 -15.99
C ILE A 112 10.34 -13.18 -15.41
N LYS A 113 11.14 -13.82 -16.28
CA LYS A 113 12.22 -14.74 -15.89
C LYS A 113 13.53 -14.00 -16.07
N LEU A 114 14.27 -13.85 -14.98
CA LEU A 114 15.55 -13.17 -14.96
C LEU A 114 16.63 -14.13 -14.45
N CYS A 115 17.66 -14.30 -15.24
CA CYS A 115 18.84 -15.07 -14.87
C CYS A 115 20.06 -14.17 -14.98
N CYS A 116 20.82 -14.02 -13.90
CA CYS A 116 21.95 -13.10 -13.86
C CYS A 116 22.95 -13.46 -12.76
N VAL A 117 24.15 -12.90 -12.83
CA VAL A 117 25.16 -13.05 -11.77
C VAL A 117 24.71 -12.26 -10.54
N ASP A 118 24.71 -12.91 -9.36
CA ASP A 118 24.26 -12.29 -8.13
C ASP A 118 25.18 -11.13 -7.72
N ARG A 119 24.57 -10.06 -7.19
CA ARG A 119 25.28 -9.00 -6.49
C ARG A 119 24.40 -8.43 -5.40
N LYS A 120 25.06 -7.92 -4.35
CA LYS A 120 24.36 -7.30 -3.23
C LYS A 120 23.45 -6.15 -3.70
N GLY A 121 22.19 -6.21 -3.27
CA GLY A 121 21.18 -5.22 -3.59
C GLY A 121 20.57 -5.35 -5.00
N LEU A 122 20.93 -6.35 -5.80
CA LEU A 122 20.39 -6.56 -7.15
C LEU A 122 18.86 -6.65 -7.15
N LEU A 123 18.28 -7.45 -6.25
CA LEU A 123 16.83 -7.59 -6.13
C LEU A 123 16.13 -6.27 -5.83
N HIS A 124 16.75 -5.41 -5.02
CA HIS A 124 16.22 -4.08 -4.77
C HIS A 124 16.26 -3.22 -6.03
N ASP A 125 17.39 -3.23 -6.75
CA ASP A 125 17.56 -2.43 -7.96
C ASP A 125 16.56 -2.85 -9.05
N VAL A 126 16.35 -4.16 -9.24
CA VAL A 126 15.30 -4.71 -10.12
C VAL A 126 13.91 -4.27 -9.66
N THR A 127 13.61 -4.40 -8.36
CA THR A 127 12.32 -3.98 -7.78
C THR A 127 12.06 -2.48 -7.97
N GLN A 128 13.12 -1.66 -7.87
CA GLN A 128 13.06 -0.22 -8.13
C GLN A 128 12.69 0.06 -9.59
N VAL A 129 13.30 -0.63 -10.56
CA VAL A 129 12.97 -0.49 -11.98
C VAL A 129 11.51 -0.87 -12.23
N LEU A 130 11.08 -2.05 -11.77
CA LEU A 130 9.70 -2.52 -11.93
C LEU A 130 8.69 -1.52 -11.35
N SER A 131 8.96 -0.99 -10.15
CA SER A 131 8.14 0.05 -9.52
C SER A 131 8.12 1.35 -10.33
N SER A 132 9.26 1.82 -10.84
CA SER A 132 9.35 3.03 -11.66
C SER A 132 8.59 2.94 -12.98
N LEU A 133 8.45 1.71 -13.50
CA LEU A 133 7.67 1.39 -14.67
C LEU A 133 6.19 1.14 -14.34
N GLU A 134 5.78 1.14 -13.07
CA GLU A 134 4.39 0.83 -12.64
C GLU A 134 3.96 -0.63 -12.90
N LEU A 135 4.94 -1.54 -12.85
CA LEU A 135 4.75 -2.98 -12.86
C LEU A 135 4.61 -3.47 -11.42
N ASN A 136 3.43 -3.97 -11.06
CA ASN A 136 3.14 -4.46 -9.71
C ASN A 136 3.51 -5.94 -9.61
N ILE A 137 4.36 -6.28 -8.64
CA ILE A 137 4.73 -7.66 -8.34
C ILE A 137 3.59 -8.28 -7.52
N GLN A 138 2.96 -9.32 -8.06
CA GLN A 138 1.94 -10.11 -7.37
C GLN A 138 2.53 -11.31 -6.64
N LYS A 139 3.52 -11.93 -7.28
CA LYS A 139 4.27 -13.05 -6.74
C LYS A 139 5.70 -12.94 -7.20
N VAL A 140 6.62 -13.22 -6.31
CA VAL A 140 8.04 -13.34 -6.62
C VAL A 140 8.51 -14.71 -6.17
N LYS A 141 9.46 -15.28 -6.90
CA LYS A 141 10.26 -16.40 -6.45
C LYS A 141 11.69 -16.14 -6.89
N VAL A 142 12.51 -15.72 -5.95
CA VAL A 142 13.95 -15.52 -6.17
C VAL A 142 14.73 -16.61 -5.47
N SER A 143 15.83 -17.04 -6.09
CA SER A 143 16.74 -18.03 -5.50
C SER A 143 18.13 -17.88 -6.09
N THR A 144 19.14 -17.85 -5.22
CA THR A 144 20.55 -17.89 -5.61
C THR A 144 21.01 -19.34 -5.69
N THR A 145 21.62 -19.72 -6.82
CA THR A 145 22.21 -21.04 -7.04
C THR A 145 23.66 -21.10 -6.55
N PRO A 146 24.21 -22.29 -6.23
CA PRO A 146 25.55 -22.43 -5.64
C PRO A 146 26.71 -21.93 -6.53
N ASP A 147 26.47 -21.77 -7.83
CA ASP A 147 27.40 -21.20 -8.81
C ASP A 147 27.45 -19.66 -8.80
N GLY A 148 26.65 -19.02 -7.94
CA GLY A 148 26.58 -17.56 -7.82
C GLY A 148 25.63 -16.88 -8.82
N THR A 149 24.84 -17.66 -9.54
CA THR A 149 23.77 -17.16 -10.41
C THR A 149 22.49 -16.98 -9.61
N VAL A 150 21.64 -16.01 -9.97
CA VAL A 150 20.26 -15.91 -9.46
C VAL A 150 19.28 -16.28 -10.57
N VAL A 151 18.21 -16.97 -10.16
CA VAL A 151 17.05 -17.25 -11.01
C VAL A 151 15.83 -16.63 -10.35
N ASP A 152 15.41 -15.50 -10.89
CA ASP A 152 14.33 -14.70 -10.36
C ASP A 152 13.10 -14.77 -11.26
N LEU A 153 11.97 -15.11 -10.65
CA LEU A 153 10.68 -15.23 -11.30
C LEU A 153 9.75 -14.17 -10.72
N PHE A 154 9.37 -13.17 -11.51
CA PHE A 154 8.43 -12.14 -11.11
C PHE A 154 7.11 -12.31 -11.87
N PHE A 155 6.04 -12.60 -11.14
CA PHE A 155 4.68 -12.52 -11.66
C PHE A 155 4.17 -11.12 -11.42
N ILE A 156 3.94 -10.39 -12.51
CA ILE A 156 3.63 -8.96 -12.48
C ILE A 156 2.35 -8.64 -13.21
N THR A 157 1.75 -7.51 -12.84
CA THR A 157 0.67 -6.86 -13.60
C THR A 157 1.11 -5.46 -14.01
N ASP A 158 0.72 -5.03 -15.21
CA ASP A 158 1.06 -3.70 -15.72
C ASP A 158 -0.07 -2.72 -15.46
N THR A 159 0.18 -1.69 -14.65
CA THR A 159 -0.80 -0.63 -14.36
C THR A 159 -1.12 0.21 -15.61
N ARG A 160 -0.28 0.15 -16.66
CA ARG A 160 -0.57 0.76 -17.96
C ARG A 160 -1.36 -0.15 -18.89
N GLU A 161 -1.48 -1.44 -18.57
CA GLU A 161 -2.10 -2.47 -19.42
C GLU A 161 -1.47 -2.58 -20.82
N LEU A 162 -0.19 -2.23 -20.98
CA LEU A 162 0.50 -2.20 -22.27
C LEU A 162 1.57 -3.29 -22.41
N LEU A 163 1.84 -4.09 -21.37
CA LEU A 163 2.92 -5.10 -21.38
C LEU A 163 2.70 -6.25 -22.37
N HIS A 164 1.50 -6.37 -22.94
CA HIS A 164 1.22 -7.24 -24.08
C HIS A 164 1.84 -6.73 -25.40
N THR A 165 2.27 -5.47 -25.46
CA THR A 165 2.89 -4.85 -26.65
C THR A 165 4.42 -4.97 -26.62
N LYS A 166 5.02 -5.14 -27.80
CA LYS A 166 6.49 -5.25 -27.94
C LYS A 166 7.21 -4.00 -27.45
N ASN A 167 6.71 -2.80 -27.77
CA ASN A 167 7.34 -1.55 -27.34
C ASN A 167 7.46 -1.45 -25.82
N ARG A 168 6.44 -1.89 -25.09
CA ARG A 168 6.43 -1.88 -23.61
C ARG A 168 7.38 -2.92 -23.02
N GLN A 169 7.49 -4.08 -23.66
CA GLN A 169 8.44 -5.12 -23.29
C GLN A 169 9.88 -4.66 -23.54
N GLU A 170 10.15 -4.00 -24.67
CA GLU A 170 11.46 -3.42 -24.98
C GLU A 170 11.85 -2.27 -24.04
N GLU A 171 10.91 -1.39 -23.67
CA GLU A 171 11.12 -0.37 -22.63
C GLU A 171 11.52 -1.02 -21.29
N THR A 172 10.81 -2.10 -20.91
CA THR A 172 11.06 -2.83 -19.67
C THR A 172 12.42 -3.53 -19.70
N TYR A 173 12.76 -4.18 -20.83
CA TYR A 173 14.05 -4.84 -21.03
C TYR A 173 15.20 -3.85 -20.89
N LYS A 174 15.16 -2.74 -21.64
CA LYS A 174 16.24 -1.72 -21.61
C LYS A 174 16.44 -1.16 -20.20
N ALA A 175 15.35 -0.82 -19.51
CA ALA A 175 15.44 -0.28 -18.15
C ALA A 175 16.05 -1.27 -17.15
N LEU A 176 15.81 -2.58 -17.32
CA LEU A 176 16.43 -3.61 -16.48
C LEU A 176 17.89 -3.86 -16.88
N GLU A 177 18.18 -3.90 -18.18
CA GLU A 177 19.54 -4.04 -18.72
C GLU A 177 20.46 -2.91 -18.22
N ASP A 178 20.00 -1.67 -18.19
CA ASP A 178 20.75 -0.51 -17.68
C ASP A 178 21.19 -0.67 -16.21
N VAL A 179 20.37 -1.35 -15.40
CA VAL A 179 20.62 -1.56 -13.96
C VAL A 179 21.44 -2.82 -13.68
N MET A 180 21.29 -3.80 -14.54
CA MET A 180 21.96 -5.10 -14.42
C MET A 180 23.33 -5.12 -15.10
N GLN A 181 23.57 -4.23 -16.07
CA GLN A 181 24.81 -4.15 -16.85
C GLN A 181 25.20 -5.52 -17.42
N GLU A 182 26.47 -5.91 -17.37
CA GLU A 182 27.00 -7.18 -17.92
C GLU A 182 26.57 -8.43 -17.13
N ALA A 183 25.73 -8.30 -16.10
CA ALA A 183 25.32 -9.44 -15.27
C ALA A 183 24.20 -10.29 -15.89
N VAL A 184 23.54 -9.85 -16.98
CA VAL A 184 22.38 -10.55 -17.55
C VAL A 184 22.80 -11.79 -18.34
N ILE A 185 22.34 -12.97 -17.91
CA ILE A 185 22.53 -14.24 -18.62
C ILE A 185 21.32 -14.51 -19.52
N SER A 186 20.10 -14.34 -19.02
CA SER A 186 18.89 -14.39 -19.82
C SER A 186 17.74 -13.59 -19.21
N PHE A 187 16.88 -13.06 -20.07
CA PHE A 187 15.67 -12.33 -19.70
C PHE A 187 14.53 -12.71 -20.63
N ASN A 188 13.36 -13.00 -20.07
CA ASN A 188 12.17 -13.31 -20.85
C ASN A 188 10.90 -12.80 -20.17
N ILE A 189 9.94 -12.30 -20.97
CA ILE A 189 8.62 -11.88 -20.53
C ILE A 189 7.58 -12.76 -21.23
N GLU A 190 6.83 -13.53 -20.45
CA GLU A 190 5.78 -14.41 -20.95
C GLU A 190 4.42 -13.98 -20.39
N LYS A 191 3.37 -13.99 -21.22
CA LYS A 191 2.00 -13.84 -20.72
C LYS A 191 1.57 -15.15 -20.05
N VAL A 192 1.11 -15.06 -18.80
CA VAL A 192 0.69 -16.23 -18.02
C VAL A 192 -0.78 -16.52 -18.30
N GLY A 193 -1.09 -17.78 -18.60
CA GLY A 193 -2.47 -18.23 -18.78
C GLY A 193 -3.25 -18.22 -17.46
N PRO A 194 -4.59 -18.10 -17.50
CA PRO A 194 -5.43 -18.09 -16.31
C PRO A 194 -5.28 -19.36 -15.45
N GLU A 195 -5.01 -20.51 -16.07
CA GLU A 195 -4.76 -21.80 -15.40
C GLU A 195 -3.56 -21.76 -14.43
N ILE A 196 -2.47 -21.07 -14.79
CA ILE A 196 -1.25 -20.99 -13.97
C ILE A 196 -1.45 -19.99 -12.82
N THR A 197 -2.32 -19.00 -13.00
CA THR A 197 -2.67 -18.01 -11.97
C THR A 197 -3.43 -18.68 -10.81
N ALA A 198 -4.32 -19.64 -11.10
CA ALA A 198 -5.08 -20.39 -10.09
C ALA A 198 -4.20 -21.39 -9.30
N CYS A 199 -3.21 -22.02 -9.94
CA CYS A 199 -2.27 -22.95 -9.32
C CYS A 199 -1.08 -22.26 -8.60
N SER A 200 -1.04 -20.92 -8.61
CA SER A 200 0.03 -20.12 -8.02
C SER A 200 -0.27 -19.62 -6.61
N GLN A 201 -1.27 -20.19 -5.91
CA GLN A 201 -1.46 -19.90 -4.48
C GLN A 201 -0.15 -20.16 -3.73
N ALA A 202 0.23 -19.21 -2.88
CA ALA A 202 1.42 -19.37 -2.05
C ALA A 202 1.28 -20.60 -1.15
N SER A 203 2.40 -21.10 -0.65
CA SER A 203 2.40 -22.27 0.25
C SER A 203 1.29 -22.12 1.31
N PRO A 204 0.40 -23.12 1.48
CA PRO A 204 -0.70 -23.05 2.45
C PRO A 204 -0.19 -23.03 3.90
N TYR A 205 1.11 -23.31 4.10
CA TYR A 205 1.77 -23.27 5.39
C TYR A 205 2.29 -21.86 5.68
N LEU A 206 1.49 -21.10 6.42
CA LEU A 206 1.94 -19.90 7.13
C LEU A 206 2.53 -20.30 8.50
N PRO A 207 3.69 -19.78 8.90
CA PRO A 207 4.22 -19.99 10.25
C PRO A 207 3.24 -19.49 11.31
N SER A 208 3.10 -20.25 12.41
CA SER A 208 2.13 -19.95 13.47
C SER A 208 2.33 -18.55 14.05
N ALA A 209 3.56 -18.05 14.12
CA ALA A 209 3.89 -16.70 14.61
C ALA A 209 3.11 -15.57 13.93
N ILE A 210 2.93 -15.62 12.60
CA ILE A 210 2.10 -14.63 11.91
C ILE A 210 0.64 -14.85 12.29
N THR A 211 0.11 -16.07 12.11
CA THR A 211 -1.31 -16.33 12.39
C THR A 211 -1.67 -15.99 13.83
N ASP A 212 -0.85 -16.35 14.80
CA ASP A 212 -1.09 -16.11 16.22
C ASP A 212 -1.06 -14.61 16.53
N ASP A 213 -0.07 -13.84 16.04
CA ASP A 213 -0.06 -12.38 16.19
C ASP A 213 -1.25 -11.72 15.46
N ILE A 214 -1.66 -12.29 14.32
CA ILE A 214 -2.82 -11.82 13.56
C ILE A 214 -4.12 -12.03 14.34
N PHE A 215 -4.35 -13.24 14.83
CA PHE A 215 -5.55 -13.66 15.54
C PHE A 215 -5.62 -13.09 16.96
N ASN A 216 -4.49 -13.04 17.68
CA ASN A 216 -4.45 -12.48 19.03
C ASN A 216 -4.85 -11.00 19.02
N LEU A 217 -4.38 -10.21 18.05
CA LEU A 217 -4.75 -8.79 17.95
C LEU A 217 -6.23 -8.58 17.52
N GLU A 218 -6.85 -9.54 16.84
CA GLU A 218 -8.28 -9.51 16.51
C GLU A 218 -9.18 -9.94 17.69
N MET A 219 -8.67 -10.76 18.61
CA MET A 219 -9.41 -11.29 19.75
C MET A 219 -9.15 -10.57 21.08
N SER A 220 -7.98 -9.96 21.28
CA SER A 220 -7.65 -9.23 22.52
C SER A 220 -7.84 -7.72 22.34
N ASN A 221 -8.72 -7.12 23.15
CA ASN A 221 -8.73 -5.67 23.37
C ASN A 221 -7.48 -5.19 24.13
N ASP A 222 -6.69 -6.13 24.68
CA ASP A 222 -5.42 -5.88 25.34
C ASP A 222 -4.27 -5.98 24.34
N LEU A 223 -3.50 -4.90 24.28
CA LEU A 223 -2.37 -4.72 23.38
C LEU A 223 -1.25 -5.71 23.74
N PRO A 224 -0.64 -6.43 22.77
CA PRO A 224 0.54 -7.23 23.06
C PRO A 224 1.68 -6.34 23.58
N SER A 225 2.34 -6.80 24.64
CA SER A 225 3.39 -6.09 25.40
C SER A 225 4.71 -5.85 24.65
N VAL A 226 4.72 -6.02 23.32
CA VAL A 226 5.91 -5.90 22.47
C VAL A 226 5.58 -5.03 21.26
N SER A 227 5.23 -3.76 21.48
CA SER A 227 5.06 -2.79 20.40
C SER A 227 6.24 -1.81 20.38
N LEU A 228 6.95 -1.77 19.25
CA LEU A 228 7.97 -0.76 18.93
C LEU A 228 7.36 0.64 18.66
N THR A 229 6.05 0.79 18.85
CA THR A 229 5.28 2.03 18.64
C THR A 229 4.87 2.62 19.99
N SER A 230 4.88 3.95 20.11
CA SER A 230 4.37 4.60 21.32
C SER A 230 2.85 4.36 21.44
N ASN A 231 2.38 3.99 22.64
CA ASN A 231 1.00 3.61 23.00
C ASN A 231 -0.09 4.68 22.75
N ASN A 232 0.14 5.69 21.91
CA ASN A 232 -0.65 6.92 21.88
C ASN A 232 -1.58 7.02 20.66
N VAL A 233 -2.22 5.92 20.25
CA VAL A 233 -3.34 5.99 19.31
C VAL A 233 -4.64 6.21 20.09
N CYS A 234 -5.19 7.41 19.97
CA CYS A 234 -6.49 7.76 20.53
C CYS A 234 -7.51 7.89 19.39
N VAL A 235 -8.65 7.20 19.54
CA VAL A 235 -9.80 7.34 18.64
C VAL A 235 -11.00 7.63 19.52
N THR A 236 -11.61 8.79 19.31
CA THR A 236 -12.83 9.22 20.01
C THR A 236 -13.95 9.44 19.01
N MET A 237 -15.18 9.20 19.44
CA MET A 237 -16.37 9.44 18.63
C MET A 237 -17.31 10.37 19.36
N ASP A 238 -17.85 11.35 18.65
CA ASP A 238 -18.82 12.30 19.16
C ASP A 238 -20.00 12.48 18.20
N ASN A 239 -21.20 12.47 18.75
CA ASN A 239 -22.45 12.67 18.03
C ASN A 239 -23.14 14.00 18.40
N SER A 240 -22.49 14.85 19.20
CA SER A 240 -23.03 16.13 19.69
C SER A 240 -22.77 17.30 18.73
N LEU A 241 -21.62 17.29 18.03
CA LEU A 241 -21.20 18.38 17.14
C LEU A 241 -21.89 18.39 15.78
N SER A 242 -22.68 17.36 15.44
CA SER A 242 -23.45 17.29 14.20
C SER A 242 -24.75 16.54 14.39
N LEU A 243 -25.84 17.08 13.84
CA LEU A 243 -27.14 16.40 13.84
C LEU A 243 -27.14 15.18 12.90
N ALA A 244 -26.38 15.24 11.81
CA ALA A 244 -26.42 14.27 10.71
C ALA A 244 -25.23 13.28 10.69
N HIS A 245 -24.11 13.61 11.34
CA HIS A 245 -22.85 12.88 11.22
C HIS A 245 -22.29 12.47 12.58
N THR A 246 -21.49 11.42 12.60
CA THR A 246 -20.61 11.09 13.74
C THR A 246 -19.25 11.73 13.50
N LEU A 247 -18.76 12.53 14.42
CA LEU A 247 -17.37 12.99 14.41
C LEU A 247 -16.48 11.87 14.95
N VAL A 248 -15.46 11.48 14.21
CA VAL A 248 -14.36 10.63 14.66
C VAL A 248 -13.12 11.49 14.74
N GLN A 249 -12.51 11.57 15.91
CA GLN A 249 -11.24 12.25 16.11
C GLN A 249 -10.16 11.21 16.36
N ILE A 250 -9.09 11.29 15.59
CA ILE A 250 -7.98 10.36 15.65
C ILE A 250 -6.73 11.17 15.98
N VAL A 251 -6.03 10.76 17.03
CA VAL A 251 -4.73 11.31 17.43
C VAL A 251 -3.73 10.17 17.44
N CYS A 252 -2.65 10.33 16.70
CA CYS A 252 -1.69 9.26 16.42
C CYS A 252 -0.27 9.80 16.24
N GLN A 253 0.69 8.89 16.09
CA GLN A 253 1.98 9.21 15.49
C GLN A 253 1.88 9.06 13.97
N ASP A 254 2.45 10.00 13.23
CA ASP A 254 2.49 9.98 11.78
C ASP A 254 3.42 8.88 11.26
N HIS A 255 2.98 8.24 10.19
CA HIS A 255 3.73 7.23 9.47
C HIS A 255 3.38 7.28 7.99
N LYS A 256 4.30 6.78 7.16
CA LYS A 256 4.11 6.63 5.73
C LYS A 256 2.76 5.94 5.47
N GLY A 257 1.90 6.54 4.66
CA GLY A 257 0.61 5.94 4.30
C GLY A 257 -0.50 6.03 5.36
N LEU A 258 -0.34 6.78 6.45
CA LEU A 258 -1.35 6.93 7.50
C LEU A 258 -2.77 7.20 6.98
N LEU A 259 -2.94 8.20 6.10
CA LEU A 259 -4.27 8.51 5.54
C LEU A 259 -4.83 7.39 4.67
N TYR A 260 -3.98 6.63 3.98
CA TYR A 260 -4.41 5.43 3.27
C TYR A 260 -4.92 4.39 4.27
N ASP A 261 -4.17 4.09 5.34
CA ASP A 261 -4.57 3.08 6.34
C ASP A 261 -5.93 3.43 7.01
N ILE A 262 -6.17 4.72 7.29
CA ILE A 262 -7.46 5.22 7.82
C ILE A 262 -8.57 5.06 6.79
N THR A 263 -8.40 5.63 5.59
CA THR A 263 -9.45 5.65 4.56
C THR A 263 -9.76 4.26 4.01
N ARG A 264 -8.77 3.38 3.97
CA ARG A 264 -8.91 1.95 3.68
C ARG A 264 -9.80 1.26 4.71
N THR A 265 -9.50 1.46 5.99
CA THR A 265 -10.30 0.87 7.08
C THR A 265 -11.75 1.36 7.04
N LEU A 266 -11.99 2.64 6.78
CA LEU A 266 -13.35 3.17 6.63
C LEU A 266 -14.07 2.60 5.40
N LYS A 267 -13.35 2.45 4.27
CA LYS A 267 -13.87 1.83 3.05
C LYS A 267 -14.30 0.38 3.29
N ASP A 268 -13.47 -0.43 3.96
CA ASP A 268 -13.76 -1.84 4.25
C ASP A 268 -15.02 -2.01 5.11
N TYR A 269 -15.36 -1.00 5.94
CA TYR A 269 -16.55 -0.98 6.79
C TYR A 269 -17.75 -0.26 6.16
N ASN A 270 -17.68 0.12 4.87
CA ASN A 270 -18.70 0.87 4.15
C ASN A 270 -19.10 2.18 4.84
N ILE A 271 -18.11 2.88 5.40
CA ILE A 271 -18.27 4.16 6.06
C ILE A 271 -17.88 5.28 5.10
N GLN A 272 -18.76 6.26 4.97
CA GLN A 272 -18.57 7.42 4.12
C GLN A 272 -18.03 8.59 4.96
N ILE A 273 -17.09 9.34 4.40
CA ILE A 273 -16.56 10.57 5.00
C ILE A 273 -17.26 11.75 4.32
N SER A 274 -18.05 12.53 5.04
CA SER A 274 -18.71 13.74 4.52
C SER A 274 -17.78 14.94 4.55
N TYR A 275 -17.03 15.07 5.65
CA TYR A 275 -16.07 16.14 5.86
C TYR A 275 -14.87 15.60 6.61
N GLY A 276 -13.68 16.10 6.32
CA GLY A 276 -12.48 15.68 7.02
C GLY A 276 -11.39 16.72 7.00
N ARG A 277 -10.65 16.80 8.11
CA ARG A 277 -9.41 17.55 8.24
C ARG A 277 -8.31 16.64 8.75
N PHE A 278 -7.15 16.78 8.15
CA PHE A 278 -5.92 16.10 8.53
C PHE A 278 -4.82 17.13 8.62
N TYR A 279 -4.03 17.08 9.68
CA TYR A 279 -2.83 17.89 9.78
C TYR A 279 -1.80 17.26 10.73
N ILE A 280 -0.51 17.41 10.37
CA ILE A 280 0.62 16.99 11.18
C ILE A 280 1.05 18.16 12.08
N LYS A 281 1.06 17.94 13.40
CA LYS A 281 1.64 18.85 14.41
C LYS A 281 3.14 18.61 14.58
N GLN A 282 3.81 19.50 15.32
CA GLN A 282 5.21 19.33 15.70
C GLN A 282 5.43 17.97 16.39
N GLY A 283 6.55 17.30 16.08
CA GLY A 283 6.92 16.02 16.69
C GLY A 283 6.21 14.79 16.13
N ARG A 284 5.85 14.79 14.83
CA ARG A 284 5.14 13.68 14.15
C ARG A 284 3.79 13.32 14.78
N LYS A 285 3.15 14.22 15.54
CA LYS A 285 1.81 13.97 16.08
C LYS A 285 0.77 14.34 15.03
N CYS A 286 -0.06 13.39 14.61
CA CYS A 286 -1.18 13.61 13.70
C CYS A 286 -2.47 13.88 14.47
N GLU A 287 -3.27 14.82 13.97
CA GLU A 287 -4.67 14.99 14.37
C GLU A 287 -5.57 14.95 13.14
N ILE A 288 -6.59 14.10 13.20
CA ILE A 288 -7.53 13.87 12.12
C ILE A 288 -8.94 13.98 12.68
N ASP A 289 -9.75 14.85 12.10
CA ASP A 289 -11.17 15.00 12.41
C ASP A 289 -11.98 14.58 11.18
N LEU A 290 -12.80 13.54 11.31
CA LEU A 290 -13.63 13.03 10.22
C LEU A 290 -15.11 13.02 10.63
N PHE A 291 -15.96 13.70 9.88
CA PHE A 291 -17.40 13.56 9.99
C PHE A 291 -17.83 12.44 9.06
N ILE A 292 -18.30 11.35 9.66
CA ILE A 292 -18.64 10.11 8.97
C ILE A 292 -20.13 9.78 9.06
N MET A 293 -20.57 8.94 8.13
CA MET A 293 -21.89 8.33 8.10
C MET A 293 -21.78 6.87 7.66
N GLN A 294 -22.76 6.07 8.06
CA GLN A 294 -22.96 4.71 7.57
C GLN A 294 -23.43 4.73 6.12
N SER A 295 -23.41 3.57 5.47
CA SER A 295 -23.91 3.40 4.09
C SER A 295 -25.39 3.73 3.90
N ASP A 296 -26.20 3.75 4.97
CA ASP A 296 -27.60 4.19 4.94
C ASP A 296 -27.76 5.72 5.10
N GLY A 297 -26.65 6.47 5.13
CA GLY A 297 -26.61 7.92 5.28
C GLY A 297 -26.87 8.41 6.71
N LYS A 298 -26.91 7.52 7.71
CA LYS A 298 -27.13 7.90 9.11
C LYS A 298 -25.82 7.92 9.90
N LYS A 299 -25.82 8.70 10.99
CA LYS A 299 -24.74 8.68 11.98
C LYS A 299 -24.70 7.35 12.73
N ILE A 300 -23.52 6.96 13.22
CA ILE A 300 -23.33 5.76 14.03
C ILE A 300 -23.78 6.09 15.46
N VAL A 301 -25.00 5.71 15.83
CA VAL A 301 -25.55 5.94 17.19
C VAL A 301 -25.24 4.79 18.14
N ASP A 302 -25.19 3.57 17.61
CA ASP A 302 -24.99 2.35 18.38
C ASP A 302 -23.59 2.31 19.02
N PRO A 303 -23.47 2.32 20.36
CA PRO A 303 -22.18 2.29 21.06
C PRO A 303 -21.34 1.07 20.72
N SER A 304 -21.96 -0.07 20.39
CA SER A 304 -21.23 -1.29 20.03
C SER A 304 -20.50 -1.12 18.69
N LYS A 305 -21.17 -0.52 17.69
CA LYS A 305 -20.58 -0.19 16.38
C LYS A 305 -19.49 0.87 16.50
N GLN A 306 -19.70 1.89 17.33
CA GLN A 306 -18.68 2.90 17.61
C GLN A 306 -17.42 2.27 18.22
N THR A 307 -17.61 1.42 19.22
CA THR A 307 -16.51 0.71 19.89
C THR A 307 -15.79 -0.21 18.92
N ALA A 308 -16.51 -1.00 18.13
CA ALA A 308 -15.93 -1.90 17.13
C ALA A 308 -15.10 -1.14 16.09
N LEU A 309 -15.62 -0.04 15.54
CA LEU A 309 -14.88 0.80 14.59
C LEU A 309 -13.67 1.49 15.24
N SER A 310 -13.81 2.00 16.46
CA SER A 310 -12.72 2.60 17.22
C SER A 310 -11.60 1.60 17.48
N SER A 311 -11.91 0.42 18.00
CA SER A 311 -10.93 -0.65 18.23
C SER A 311 -10.26 -1.06 16.92
N ARG A 312 -11.03 -1.13 15.84
CA ARG A 312 -10.49 -1.46 14.52
C ARG A 312 -9.49 -0.41 14.01
N LEU A 313 -9.85 0.87 14.07
CA LEU A 313 -8.95 1.96 13.69
C LEU A 313 -7.70 1.96 14.56
N LYS A 314 -7.82 1.74 15.87
CA LYS A 314 -6.66 1.64 16.77
C LYS A 314 -5.71 0.53 16.35
N MET A 315 -6.25 -0.66 16.12
CA MET A 315 -5.48 -1.83 15.69
C MET A 315 -4.68 -1.55 14.41
N GLU A 316 -5.35 -1.03 13.38
CA GLU A 316 -4.75 -0.75 12.08
C GLU A 316 -3.73 0.40 12.11
N LEU A 317 -3.85 1.32 13.07
CA LEU A 317 -2.90 2.42 13.24
C LEU A 317 -1.72 2.06 14.13
N LEU A 318 -1.88 1.10 15.04
CA LEU A 318 -0.80 0.61 15.89
C LEU A 318 0.15 -0.32 15.14
N GLN A 319 -0.40 -1.17 14.27
CA GLN A 319 0.36 -2.08 13.41
C GLN A 319 -0.24 -2.13 11.99
N PRO A 320 -0.03 -1.09 11.15
CA PRO A 320 -0.53 -1.07 9.77
C PRO A 320 0.01 -2.20 8.90
N LEU A 321 1.20 -2.69 9.26
CA LEU A 321 1.86 -3.87 8.73
C LEU A 321 2.29 -4.72 9.91
N ARG A 322 2.42 -6.02 9.71
CA ARG A 322 2.94 -6.94 10.73
C ARG A 322 4.30 -7.43 10.27
N VAL A 323 5.34 -7.18 11.06
CA VAL A 323 6.72 -7.56 10.75
C VAL A 323 7.21 -8.46 11.85
N THR A 324 7.76 -9.63 11.49
CA THR A 324 8.33 -10.57 12.46
C THR A 324 9.48 -11.32 11.82
N VAL A 325 10.47 -11.71 12.63
CA VAL A 325 11.60 -12.52 12.20
C VAL A 325 11.56 -13.85 12.94
N VAL A 326 11.42 -14.95 12.20
CA VAL A 326 11.29 -16.30 12.76
C VAL A 326 12.44 -17.20 12.32
N ASN A 327 12.63 -18.31 13.04
CA ASN A 327 13.56 -19.35 12.64
C ASN A 327 12.83 -20.41 11.82
N ARG A 328 13.41 -20.79 10.68
CA ARG A 328 12.97 -21.91 9.86
C ARG A 328 14.07 -22.96 9.84
N GLY A 329 14.19 -23.69 10.95
CA GLY A 329 15.31 -24.63 11.15
C GLY A 329 16.62 -23.86 11.39
N PRO A 330 17.67 -24.08 10.58
CA PRO A 330 18.89 -23.29 10.68
C PRO A 330 18.74 -21.87 10.10
N ASP A 331 17.76 -21.64 9.24
CA ASP A 331 17.66 -20.40 8.49
C ASP A 331 16.82 -19.34 9.21
N THR A 332 17.11 -18.07 8.93
CA THR A 332 16.34 -16.92 9.42
C THR A 332 15.35 -16.44 8.35
N GLU A 333 14.06 -16.41 8.67
CA GLU A 333 12.99 -15.96 7.77
C GLU A 333 12.35 -14.67 8.29
N LEU A 334 12.42 -13.61 7.48
CA LEU A 334 11.68 -12.37 7.68
C LEU A 334 10.29 -12.51 7.07
N LEU A 335 9.28 -12.16 7.86
CA LEU A 335 7.88 -12.21 7.48
C LEU A 335 7.28 -10.82 7.60
N VAL A 336 6.67 -10.33 6.52
CA VAL A 336 5.88 -9.09 6.53
C VAL A 336 4.48 -9.40 6.03
N ALA A 337 3.44 -9.05 6.78
CA ALA A 337 2.05 -9.20 6.35
C ALA A 337 1.42 -7.81 6.12
N ASN A 338 0.87 -7.65 4.92
CA ASN A 338 0.21 -6.44 4.43
C ASN A 338 -1.30 -6.69 4.29
N PRO A 339 -2.16 -5.95 5.01
CA PRO A 339 -3.61 -6.10 4.85
C PRO A 339 -4.04 -5.68 3.45
N VAL A 340 -4.89 -6.50 2.82
CA VAL A 340 -5.42 -6.24 1.48
C VAL A 340 -6.86 -5.72 1.59
N GLU A 341 -7.16 -4.66 0.84
CA GLU A 341 -8.52 -4.16 0.71
C GLU A 341 -9.46 -5.20 0.10
N LEU A 342 -10.77 -5.05 0.32
CA LEU A 342 -11.81 -5.79 -0.44
C LEU A 342 -11.67 -5.65 -1.98
N SER A 343 -10.98 -4.59 -2.45
CA SER A 343 -10.66 -4.40 -3.87
C SER A 343 -9.39 -5.13 -4.34
N SER A 344 -8.88 -6.06 -3.52
CA SER A 344 -7.67 -6.85 -3.81
C SER A 344 -6.41 -6.01 -4.00
N LYS A 345 -6.35 -4.83 -3.37
CA LYS A 345 -5.21 -3.92 -3.38
C LYS A 345 -4.63 -3.81 -1.97
N GLY A 346 -3.35 -4.14 -1.82
CA GLY A 346 -2.61 -3.89 -0.59
C GLY A 346 -1.95 -2.50 -0.58
N ARG A 347 -1.23 -2.20 0.49
CA ARG A 347 -0.32 -1.05 0.54
C ARG A 347 0.74 -1.15 -0.57
N PRO A 348 1.01 -0.09 -1.35
CA PRO A 348 2.03 -0.12 -2.39
C PRO A 348 3.43 -0.05 -1.81
N LEU A 349 4.42 -0.44 -2.61
CA LEU A 349 5.87 -0.34 -2.31
C LEU A 349 6.37 -1.15 -1.12
N VAL A 350 5.57 -2.06 -0.53
CA VAL A 350 6.00 -2.87 0.62
C VAL A 350 7.26 -3.69 0.28
N PHE A 351 7.26 -4.43 -0.83
CA PHE A 351 8.46 -5.18 -1.25
C PHE A 351 9.67 -4.28 -1.54
N TYR A 352 9.42 -3.11 -2.14
CA TYR A 352 10.46 -2.12 -2.41
C TYR A 352 11.12 -1.65 -1.11
N ASP A 353 10.32 -1.32 -0.10
CA ASP A 353 10.81 -0.85 1.20
C ASP A 353 11.56 -1.96 1.95
N ILE A 354 11.07 -3.21 1.89
CA ILE A 354 11.76 -4.35 2.53
C ILE A 354 13.12 -4.60 1.88
N THR A 355 13.17 -4.72 0.55
CA THR A 355 14.43 -4.94 -0.18
C THR A 355 15.41 -3.79 0.01
N LEU A 356 14.91 -2.55 0.14
CA LEU A 356 15.73 -1.38 0.44
C LEU A 356 16.33 -1.43 1.85
N ALA A 357 15.52 -1.76 2.85
CA ALA A 357 15.98 -1.92 4.23
C ALA A 357 17.09 -2.99 4.31
N LEU A 358 16.87 -4.15 3.70
CA LEU A 358 17.85 -5.24 3.68
C LEU A 358 19.13 -4.85 2.91
N LYS A 359 19.01 -4.11 1.80
CA LYS A 359 20.16 -3.55 1.08
C LYS A 359 20.96 -2.58 1.97
N MET A 360 20.30 -1.70 2.71
CA MET A 360 20.95 -0.75 3.63
C MET A 360 21.63 -1.45 4.81
N LEU A 361 21.07 -2.58 5.27
CA LEU A 361 21.68 -3.42 6.31
C LEU A 361 22.80 -4.32 5.80
N ASN A 362 23.05 -4.33 4.48
CA ASN A 362 24.00 -5.24 3.83
C ASN A 362 23.65 -6.72 4.08
N THR A 363 22.37 -7.02 4.25
CA THR A 363 21.83 -8.37 4.43
C THR A 363 21.43 -8.95 3.08
N CYS A 364 21.96 -10.12 2.74
CA CYS A 364 21.61 -10.80 1.48
C CYS A 364 20.28 -11.53 1.61
N ILE A 365 19.51 -11.53 0.53
CA ILE A 365 18.25 -12.26 0.39
C ILE A 365 18.55 -13.54 -0.36
N PHE A 366 18.43 -14.68 0.30
CA PHE A 366 18.64 -15.99 -0.33
C PHE A 366 17.43 -16.40 -1.16
N SER A 367 16.23 -16.18 -0.62
CA SER A 367 14.99 -16.39 -1.36
C SER A 367 13.90 -15.45 -0.86
N ALA A 368 12.94 -15.14 -1.73
CA ALA A 368 11.75 -14.37 -1.38
C ALA A 368 10.53 -14.94 -2.09
N GLU A 369 9.42 -15.03 -1.37
CA GLU A 369 8.11 -15.40 -1.87
C GLU A 369 7.09 -14.33 -1.45
N ILE A 370 6.25 -13.91 -2.40
CA ILE A 370 5.08 -13.07 -2.12
C ILE A 370 3.85 -13.88 -2.50
N GLY A 371 2.87 -13.91 -1.62
CA GLY A 371 1.56 -14.42 -1.99
C GLY A 371 0.47 -13.95 -1.08
N ARG A 372 -0.75 -14.32 -1.48
CA ARG A 372 -1.97 -13.93 -0.77
C ARG A 372 -2.51 -15.08 0.02
N HIS A 373 -2.93 -14.79 1.24
CA HIS A 373 -3.45 -15.75 2.19
C HIS A 373 -4.72 -15.22 2.83
N MET A 374 -5.73 -16.08 2.95
CA MET A 374 -6.91 -15.79 3.75
C MET A 374 -6.60 -16.15 5.20
N ILE A 375 -6.65 -15.17 6.10
CA ILE A 375 -6.44 -15.34 7.52
C ILE A 375 -7.65 -14.74 8.22
N GLY A 376 -8.45 -15.60 8.86
CA GLY A 376 -9.78 -15.21 9.35
C GLY A 376 -10.72 -14.88 8.19
N ASP A 377 -11.34 -13.71 8.24
CA ASP A 377 -12.23 -13.18 7.21
C ASP A 377 -11.54 -12.19 6.24
N ARG A 378 -10.20 -12.09 6.29
CA ARG A 378 -9.43 -11.12 5.51
C ARG A 378 -8.35 -11.72 4.64
N GLU A 379 -8.12 -11.07 3.50
CA GLU A 379 -7.00 -11.34 2.61
C GLU A 379 -5.77 -10.55 3.08
N TRP A 380 -4.64 -11.23 3.16
CA TRP A 380 -3.33 -10.67 3.50
C TRP A 380 -2.35 -10.99 2.40
N GLU A 381 -1.52 -10.01 2.04
CA GLU A 381 -0.36 -10.21 1.19
C GLU A 381 0.86 -10.42 2.08
N VAL A 382 1.40 -11.63 2.07
CA VAL A 382 2.50 -12.05 2.94
C VAL A 382 3.78 -12.14 2.14
N TYR A 383 4.79 -11.45 2.63
CA TYR A 383 6.15 -11.41 2.13
C TYR A 383 7.01 -12.31 3.00
N ARG A 384 7.52 -13.39 2.41
CA ARG A 384 8.40 -14.36 3.08
C ARG A 384 9.79 -14.23 2.50
N ILE A 385 10.78 -13.91 3.33
CA ILE A 385 12.13 -13.61 2.86
C ILE A 385 13.12 -14.42 3.69
N LEU A 386 13.79 -15.36 3.03
CA LEU A 386 14.89 -16.11 3.63
C LEU A 386 16.17 -15.29 3.52
N LEU A 387 16.80 -15.03 4.66
CA LEU A 387 18.01 -14.23 4.77
C LEU A 387 19.24 -15.14 4.80
N ASP A 388 20.31 -14.72 4.13
CA ASP A 388 21.59 -15.44 4.14
C ASP A 388 22.32 -15.21 5.48
N GLU A 389 22.71 -16.29 6.16
CA GLU A 389 23.29 -16.23 7.51
C GLU A 389 24.78 -15.86 7.50
N GLY A 390 25.07 -14.57 7.64
CA GLY A 390 26.34 -14.11 8.21
C GLY A 390 26.26 -14.05 9.74
N ALA A 391 26.58 -15.16 10.43
CA ALA A 391 26.64 -15.30 11.90
C ALA A 391 25.35 -14.94 12.67
N SER A 392 24.58 -15.98 13.01
CA SER A 392 23.38 -16.00 13.84
C SER A 392 23.56 -15.37 15.24
N SER A 393 23.36 -14.05 15.34
CA SER A 393 23.16 -13.37 16.63
C SER A 393 21.71 -12.86 16.75
N SER A 394 21.11 -13.04 17.93
CA SER A 394 19.78 -12.48 18.25
C SER A 394 19.71 -10.96 18.12
N ILE A 395 20.87 -10.30 18.19
CA ILE A 395 21.05 -8.85 18.00
C ILE A 395 20.83 -8.45 16.53
N LEU A 396 21.29 -9.27 15.58
CA LEU A 396 21.06 -9.03 14.15
C LEU A 396 19.58 -9.15 13.79
N ARG A 397 18.84 -10.07 14.41
CA ARG A 397 17.40 -10.29 14.14
C ARG A 397 16.54 -9.09 14.54
N ARG A 398 16.68 -8.61 15.77
CA ARG A 398 15.98 -7.40 16.23
C ARG A 398 16.32 -6.19 15.38
N LYS A 399 17.60 -6.03 15.01
CA LYS A 399 18.01 -4.95 14.11
C LYS A 399 17.34 -5.04 12.74
N VAL A 400 17.23 -6.23 12.14
CA VAL A 400 16.54 -6.41 10.85
C VAL A 400 15.05 -6.06 10.99
N GLU A 401 14.38 -6.58 12.02
CA GLU A 401 12.97 -6.30 12.27
C GLU A 401 12.70 -4.80 12.45
N GLU A 402 13.47 -4.13 13.32
CA GLU A 402 13.36 -2.70 13.61
C GLU A 402 13.60 -1.83 12.36
N GLU A 403 14.62 -2.14 11.56
CA GLU A 403 15.00 -1.33 10.41
C GLU A 403 14.06 -1.53 9.22
N VAL A 404 13.58 -2.76 9.02
CA VAL A 404 12.48 -3.04 8.07
C VAL A 404 11.22 -2.30 8.52
N TRP A 405 10.87 -2.36 9.81
CA TRP A 405 9.72 -1.67 10.37
C TRP A 405 9.79 -0.15 10.16
N LYS A 406 10.91 0.48 10.57
CA LYS A 406 11.14 1.90 10.36
C LYS A 406 11.00 2.28 8.90
N ARG A 407 11.58 1.49 7.99
CA ARG A 407 11.52 1.79 6.55
C ARG A 407 10.10 1.74 6.01
N LEU A 408 9.34 0.73 6.40
CA LEU A 408 7.93 0.57 6.04
C LEU A 408 7.08 1.72 6.58
N MET A 409 7.36 2.20 7.81
CA MET A 409 6.68 3.34 8.43
C MET A 409 7.21 4.70 7.95
N GLY A 410 8.27 4.75 7.13
CA GLY A 410 8.90 5.99 6.70
C GLY A 410 9.56 6.77 7.84
N TRP A 411 10.01 6.07 8.88
CA TRP A 411 10.79 6.63 9.97
C TRP A 411 12.29 6.54 9.66
N GLU A 412 13.05 7.45 10.28
CA GLU A 412 14.51 7.51 10.21
C GLU A 412 15.16 6.61 11.25
#